data_AF-A0A5E4SQI3-F1
#
_entry.id   AF-A0A5E4SQI3-F1
#
_cell.length_a   1.000
_cell.length_b   1.000
_cell.length_c   1.000
_cell.angle_alpha   90.00
_cell.angle_beta   90.00
_cell.angle_gamma   90.00
#
_symmetry.space_group_name_H-M   'P 1'
#
loop_
_entity.id
_entity.type
_entity.pdbx_description
1 polymer ?
#
loop_
_entity_poly.entity_id
_entity_poly.type
_entity_poly.pdbx_seq_one_letter_code
_entity_poly.pdbx_strand_id
1 'polypeptide(L)'
;MPTTAKIHRQGTGTSRKYEKVTDALLMKCKALSGGQIKKEGGIKGLARKYNVAWDTLRAYVCVSGGLKPRGHERLNRHEKRPVTDAMLEEWDKLSKEQRDKVGGLRGFAEKHHVRFDALTAYARVSGGLSQPGNDRLHKDERNPLTNAMLVEWENFSREQIIDEGGLSGFARKHNVSVRALGVHVREYGGLSPHGLDRVYWYERNPVTNAILKEWKALDKTQIANGGGVVGFARKHNVAIFALRAYVRASGGMRPRGDARLAKEAPSSA
;
A
#
# COMPACT_ATOMS: atom_id res chain seq x y z
N MET A 1 -9.28 -60.66 -4.21
CA MET A 1 -9.26 -59.34 -3.55
C MET A 1 -9.84 -58.32 -4.52
N PRO A 2 -10.99 -57.69 -4.24
CA PRO A 2 -11.52 -56.66 -5.12
C PRO A 2 -10.94 -55.28 -4.77
N THR A 3 -10.57 -54.58 -5.84
CA THR A 3 -9.94 -53.26 -5.90
C THR A 3 -10.78 -52.15 -5.27
N THR A 4 -10.15 -51.34 -4.40
CA THR A 4 -10.74 -50.17 -3.74
C THR A 4 -11.13 -49.09 -4.74
N ALA A 5 -12.42 -48.77 -4.82
CA ALA A 5 -12.94 -47.68 -5.63
C ALA A 5 -12.45 -46.31 -5.12
N LYS A 6 -11.82 -45.52 -5.99
CA LYS A 6 -11.43 -44.13 -5.72
C LYS A 6 -12.66 -43.24 -5.65
N ILE A 7 -13.03 -42.84 -4.43
CA ILE A 7 -14.04 -41.79 -4.19
C ILE A 7 -13.53 -40.49 -4.79
N HIS A 8 -14.16 -40.04 -5.87
CA HIS A 8 -13.93 -38.72 -6.45
C HIS A 8 -14.42 -37.65 -5.46
N ARG A 9 -13.48 -36.89 -4.91
CA ARG A 9 -13.78 -35.68 -4.13
C ARG A 9 -14.27 -34.62 -5.13
N GLN A 10 -15.58 -34.40 -5.19
CA GLN A 10 -16.16 -33.30 -5.94
C GLN A 10 -15.61 -31.96 -5.39
N GLY A 11 -14.75 -31.31 -6.16
CA GLY A 11 -14.30 -29.96 -5.92
C GLY A 11 -15.45 -28.99 -6.16
N THR A 12 -16.17 -28.63 -5.10
CA THR A 12 -17.03 -27.45 -5.10
C THR A 12 -16.23 -26.28 -4.57
N GLY A 13 -15.89 -25.34 -5.44
CA GLY A 13 -14.98 -24.25 -5.12
C GLY A 13 -15.18 -23.01 -5.98
N THR A 14 -16.44 -22.64 -6.25
CA THR A 14 -16.72 -21.24 -6.60
C THR A 14 -16.29 -20.38 -5.41
N SER A 15 -15.26 -19.54 -5.62
CA SER A 15 -14.76 -18.59 -4.64
C SER A 15 -15.94 -17.73 -4.13
N ARG A 16 -16.42 -18.02 -2.91
CA ARG A 16 -17.53 -17.29 -2.32
C ARG A 16 -17.06 -15.87 -2.05
N LYS A 17 -17.59 -14.90 -2.80
CA LYS A 17 -17.29 -13.49 -2.59
C LYS A 17 -17.90 -13.05 -1.26
N TYR A 18 -17.05 -12.91 -0.24
CA TYR A 18 -17.46 -12.38 1.06
C TYR A 18 -17.65 -10.87 0.98
N GLU A 19 -18.64 -10.37 1.72
CA GLU A 19 -18.84 -8.96 1.97
C GLU A 19 -17.75 -8.37 2.86
N LYS A 20 -17.55 -7.06 2.74
CA LYS A 20 -16.64 -6.31 3.63
C LYS A 20 -17.31 -6.07 4.97
N VAL A 21 -16.52 -6.08 6.06
CA VAL A 21 -16.98 -5.58 7.35
C VAL A 21 -17.21 -4.07 7.25
N THR A 22 -18.45 -3.64 7.40
CA THR A 22 -18.87 -2.24 7.37
C THR A 22 -19.02 -1.66 8.78
N ASP A 23 -19.04 -0.35 8.89
CA ASP A 23 -19.21 0.33 10.17
C ASP A 23 -20.63 0.10 10.71
N ALA A 24 -21.64 0.02 9.83
CA ALA A 24 -23.00 -0.38 10.18
C ALA A 24 -23.05 -1.80 10.79
N LEU A 25 -22.30 -2.75 10.23
CA LEU A 25 -22.18 -4.10 10.81
C LEU A 25 -21.52 -4.04 12.20
N LEU A 26 -20.44 -3.27 12.34
CA LEU A 26 -19.77 -3.14 13.64
C LEU A 26 -20.65 -2.45 14.69
N MET A 27 -21.48 -1.47 14.32
CA MET A 27 -22.46 -0.87 15.22
C MET A 27 -23.51 -1.88 15.68
N LYS A 28 -24.00 -2.75 14.79
CA LYS A 28 -24.88 -3.87 15.16
C LYS A 28 -24.19 -4.82 16.13
N CYS A 29 -22.96 -5.23 15.84
CA CYS A 29 -22.18 -6.12 16.72
C CYS A 29 -21.85 -5.49 18.08
N LYS A 30 -21.61 -4.17 18.12
CA LYS A 30 -21.36 -3.42 19.36
C LYS A 30 -22.52 -3.54 20.36
N ALA A 31 -23.75 -3.62 19.86
CA ALA A 31 -24.96 -3.74 20.67
C ALA A 31 -25.26 -5.18 21.14
N LEU A 32 -24.53 -6.19 20.65
CA LEU A 32 -24.77 -7.59 21.03
C LEU A 32 -24.04 -7.96 22.31
N SER A 33 -24.76 -8.59 23.24
CA SER A 33 -24.19 -9.32 24.37
C SER A 33 -23.62 -10.68 23.95
N GLY A 34 -22.72 -11.26 24.75
CA GLY A 34 -22.17 -12.60 24.49
C GLY A 34 -23.24 -13.69 24.37
N GLY A 35 -24.34 -13.57 25.12
CA GLY A 35 -25.48 -14.48 25.01
C GLY A 35 -26.17 -14.40 23.65
N GLN A 36 -26.38 -13.20 23.11
CA GLN A 36 -26.94 -12.99 21.77
C GLN A 36 -25.99 -13.52 20.69
N ILE A 37 -24.68 -13.27 20.83
CA ILE A 37 -23.67 -13.81 19.92
C ILE A 37 -23.68 -15.34 19.93
N LYS A 38 -23.81 -15.98 21.10
CA LYS A 38 -23.89 -17.43 21.22
C LYS A 38 -25.14 -18.01 20.53
N LYS A 39 -26.30 -17.36 20.69
CA LYS A 39 -27.55 -17.75 20.01
C LYS A 39 -27.43 -17.73 18.49
N GLU A 40 -26.63 -16.81 17.95
CA GLU A 40 -26.33 -16.72 16.52
C GLU A 40 -25.28 -17.73 16.05
N GLY A 41 -24.88 -18.72 16.86
CA GLY A 41 -23.82 -19.69 16.53
C GLY A 41 -22.41 -19.13 16.70
N GLY A 42 -22.23 -18.15 17.58
CA GLY A 42 -20.97 -17.46 17.83
C GLY A 42 -20.58 -16.52 16.69
N ILE A 43 -19.33 -16.04 16.71
CA ILE A 43 -18.80 -15.17 15.64
C ILE A 43 -18.87 -15.87 14.27
N LYS A 44 -18.77 -17.20 14.22
CA LYS A 44 -18.88 -17.98 12.98
C LYS A 44 -20.28 -17.93 12.39
N GLY A 45 -21.32 -18.00 13.21
CA GLY A 45 -22.68 -17.87 12.72
C GLY A 45 -23.05 -16.42 12.37
N LEU A 46 -22.56 -15.41 13.11
CA LEU A 46 -22.64 -14.01 12.67
C LEU A 46 -21.96 -13.80 11.30
N ALA A 47 -20.77 -14.38 11.10
CA ALA A 47 -20.05 -14.27 9.83
C ALA A 47 -20.85 -14.86 8.66
N ARG A 48 -21.51 -16.01 8.87
CA ARG A 48 -22.44 -16.62 7.90
C ARG A 48 -23.65 -15.72 7.65
N LYS A 49 -24.28 -15.22 8.71
CA LYS A 49 -25.48 -14.37 8.65
C LYS A 49 -25.26 -13.10 7.84
N TYR A 50 -24.09 -12.47 7.99
CA TYR A 50 -23.75 -11.24 7.28
C TYR A 50 -22.89 -11.47 6.03
N ASN A 51 -22.70 -12.72 5.60
CA ASN A 51 -21.84 -13.11 4.47
C ASN A 51 -20.43 -12.48 4.52
N VAL A 52 -19.83 -12.33 5.69
CA VAL A 52 -18.47 -11.80 5.86
C VAL A 52 -17.49 -12.93 6.19
N ALA A 53 -16.23 -12.76 5.81
CA ALA A 53 -15.20 -13.73 6.17
C ALA A 53 -15.05 -13.81 7.69
N TRP A 54 -15.12 -15.02 8.26
CA TRP A 54 -15.04 -15.22 9.71
C TRP A 54 -13.74 -14.68 10.32
N ASP A 55 -12.59 -14.92 9.69
CA ASP A 55 -11.30 -14.39 10.14
C ASP A 55 -11.24 -12.87 10.16
N THR A 56 -11.99 -12.22 9.26
CA THR A 56 -12.10 -10.77 9.24
C THR A 56 -13.00 -10.29 10.38
N LEU A 57 -14.19 -10.88 10.57
CA LEU A 57 -15.13 -10.46 11.60
C LEU A 57 -14.58 -10.68 13.02
N ARG A 58 -13.91 -11.81 13.27
CA ARG A 58 -13.32 -12.13 14.58
C ARG A 58 -12.21 -11.16 15.01
N ALA A 59 -11.64 -10.40 14.08
CA ALA A 59 -10.66 -9.38 14.39
C ALA A 59 -11.28 -8.13 15.05
N TYR A 60 -12.59 -7.92 14.86
CA TYR A 60 -13.30 -6.72 15.34
C TYR A 60 -14.29 -7.01 16.48
N VAL A 61 -14.89 -8.20 16.52
CA VAL A 61 -15.97 -8.53 17.46
C VAL A 61 -15.45 -9.43 18.59
N CYS A 62 -15.92 -9.20 19.82
CA CYS A 62 -15.58 -10.05 20.95
C CYS A 62 -16.64 -11.16 21.15
N VAL A 63 -16.20 -12.36 21.52
CA VAL A 63 -17.12 -13.48 21.76
C VAL A 63 -18.02 -13.25 22.98
N SER A 64 -17.53 -12.47 23.96
CA SER A 64 -18.29 -12.09 25.16
C SER A 64 -19.30 -10.97 24.93
N GLY A 65 -19.38 -10.41 23.71
CA GLY A 65 -20.22 -9.26 23.39
C GLY A 65 -19.40 -8.01 23.04
N GLY A 66 -20.01 -7.11 22.28
CA GLY A 66 -19.38 -5.86 21.87
C GLY A 66 -18.19 -6.03 20.91
N LEU A 67 -17.29 -5.04 20.92
CA LEU A 67 -16.16 -4.96 20.00
C LEU A 67 -14.82 -5.14 20.70
N LYS A 68 -13.85 -5.67 19.97
CA LYS A 68 -12.43 -5.61 20.32
C LYS A 68 -11.90 -4.19 20.13
N PRO A 69 -10.73 -3.84 20.70
CA PRO A 69 -10.10 -2.54 20.48
C PRO A 69 -10.03 -2.13 19.01
N ARG A 70 -9.70 -3.07 18.12
CA ARG A 70 -9.67 -2.86 16.67
C ARG A 70 -11.04 -2.48 16.07
N GLY A 71 -12.14 -3.05 16.61
CA GLY A 71 -13.51 -2.71 16.21
C GLY A 71 -13.89 -1.31 16.66
N HIS A 72 -13.56 -0.95 17.91
CA HIS A 72 -13.76 0.41 18.41
C HIS A 72 -12.96 1.45 17.64
N GLU A 73 -11.68 1.18 17.42
CA GLU A 73 -10.79 2.06 16.66
C GLU A 73 -11.26 2.28 15.22
N ARG A 74 -11.84 1.24 14.59
CA ARG A 74 -12.43 1.37 13.28
C ARG A 74 -13.63 2.32 13.27
N LEU A 75 -14.55 2.15 14.22
CA LEU A 75 -15.74 3.00 14.33
C LEU A 75 -15.38 4.45 14.68
N ASN A 76 -14.38 4.65 15.54
CA ASN A 76 -13.98 5.96 16.04
C ASN A 76 -12.80 6.56 15.26
N ARG A 77 -12.58 6.11 14.02
CA ARG A 77 -11.43 6.52 13.19
C ARG A 77 -11.30 8.04 13.06
N HIS A 78 -12.43 8.73 12.97
CA HIS A 78 -12.52 10.17 12.75
C HIS A 78 -12.25 11.00 14.01
N GLU A 79 -12.32 10.39 15.19
CA GLU A 79 -12.06 11.06 16.48
C GLU A 79 -10.57 11.05 16.86
N LYS A 80 -9.75 10.27 16.15
CA LYS A 80 -8.33 10.09 16.46
C LYS A 80 -7.48 11.09 15.67
N ARG A 81 -6.52 11.71 16.36
CA ARG A 81 -5.58 12.66 15.75
C ARG A 81 -4.46 11.95 14.98
N PRO A 82 -3.82 12.63 14.00
CA PRO A 82 -2.67 12.07 13.31
C PRO A 82 -1.47 11.87 14.24
N VAL A 83 -0.59 10.95 13.87
CA VAL A 83 0.70 10.75 14.56
C VAL A 83 1.62 11.93 14.25
N THR A 84 2.11 12.61 15.28
CA THR A 84 3.01 13.77 15.18
C THR A 84 4.46 13.37 15.42
N ASP A 85 5.41 14.23 15.03
CA ASP A 85 6.84 13.98 15.23
C ASP A 85 7.17 13.95 16.73
N ALA A 86 6.61 14.89 17.50
CA ALA A 86 6.75 14.92 18.96
C ALA A 86 6.32 13.60 19.65
N MET A 87 5.26 12.95 19.16
CA MET A 87 4.84 11.65 19.69
C MET A 87 5.84 10.52 19.39
N LEU A 88 6.47 10.57 18.21
CA LEU A 88 7.49 9.60 17.83
C LEU A 88 8.76 9.80 18.66
N GLU A 89 9.16 11.06 18.86
CA GLU A 89 10.28 11.40 19.76
C GLU A 89 10.02 10.96 21.20
N GLU A 90 8.81 11.21 21.72
CA GLU A 90 8.44 10.75 23.07
C GLU A 90 8.56 9.23 23.16
N TRP A 91 7.95 8.50 22.21
CA TRP A 91 8.00 7.03 22.20
C TRP A 91 9.42 6.47 22.12
N ASP A 92 10.27 7.08 21.29
CA ASP A 92 11.65 6.64 21.10
C ASP A 92 12.48 6.81 22.37
N LYS A 93 12.26 7.92 23.09
CA LYS A 93 12.93 8.24 24.37
C LYS A 93 12.45 7.39 25.56
N LEU A 94 11.29 6.73 25.48
CA LEU A 94 10.79 5.93 26.60
C LEU A 94 11.69 4.71 26.86
N SER A 95 12.05 4.48 28.13
CA SER A 95 12.63 3.21 28.58
C SER A 95 11.62 2.07 28.48
N LYS A 96 12.08 0.83 28.59
CA LYS A 96 11.19 -0.35 28.62
C LYS A 96 10.17 -0.23 29.76
N GLU A 97 10.61 0.16 30.96
CA GLU A 97 9.78 0.29 32.15
C GLU A 97 8.73 1.40 31.97
N GLN A 98 9.08 2.51 31.32
CA GLN A 98 8.14 3.58 31.01
C GLN A 98 7.10 3.13 29.98
N ARG A 99 7.51 2.36 28.96
CA ARG A 99 6.59 1.77 27.97
C ARG A 99 5.62 0.80 28.63
N ASP A 100 6.09 -0.06 29.53
CA ASP A 100 5.25 -1.01 30.25
C ASP A 100 4.23 -0.28 31.15
N LYS A 101 4.65 0.79 31.84
CA LYS A 101 3.76 1.63 32.66
C LYS A 101 2.63 2.29 31.87
N VAL A 102 2.86 2.70 30.62
CA VAL A 102 1.81 3.28 29.77
C VAL A 102 1.01 2.22 29.01
N GLY A 103 1.19 0.92 29.29
CA GLY A 103 0.45 -0.16 28.60
C GLY A 103 1.00 -0.49 27.21
N GLY A 104 2.30 -0.29 26.99
CA GLY A 104 2.99 -0.49 25.73
C GLY A 104 2.53 0.48 24.64
N LEU A 105 2.80 0.14 23.38
CA LEU A 105 2.46 1.00 22.24
C LEU A 105 0.94 1.23 22.10
N ARG A 106 0.12 0.28 22.57
CA ARG A 106 -1.34 0.42 22.57
C ARG A 106 -1.80 1.46 23.57
N GLY A 107 -1.37 1.35 24.83
CA GLY A 107 -1.74 2.35 25.83
C GLY A 107 -1.12 3.72 25.55
N PHE A 108 0.06 3.77 24.92
CA PHE A 108 0.61 5.03 24.37
C PHE A 108 -0.29 5.64 23.28
N ALA A 109 -0.79 4.83 22.34
CA ALA A 109 -1.74 5.30 21.32
C ALA A 109 -3.04 5.82 21.94
N GLU A 110 -3.54 5.16 22.99
CA GLU A 110 -4.72 5.57 23.74
C GLU A 110 -4.48 6.89 24.49
N LYS A 111 -3.39 7.00 25.27
CA LYS A 111 -2.94 8.22 25.95
C LYS A 111 -2.89 9.41 24.99
N HIS A 112 -2.38 9.18 23.78
CA HIS A 112 -2.22 10.21 22.78
C HIS A 112 -3.41 10.34 21.84
N HIS A 113 -4.53 9.64 22.06
CA HIS A 113 -5.70 9.69 21.17
C HIS A 113 -5.36 9.52 19.68
N VAL A 114 -4.34 8.73 19.36
CA VAL A 114 -3.96 8.38 17.98
C VAL A 114 -4.44 6.98 17.66
N ARG A 115 -4.49 6.66 16.37
CA ARG A 115 -4.74 5.29 15.95
C ARG A 115 -3.49 4.45 16.17
N PHE A 116 -3.66 3.32 16.85
CA PHE A 116 -2.64 2.29 17.03
C PHE A 116 -2.12 1.80 15.69
N ASP A 117 -2.99 1.53 14.70
CA ASP A 117 -2.53 1.06 13.38
C ASP A 117 -1.67 2.11 12.66
N ALA A 118 -2.03 3.39 12.75
CA ALA A 118 -1.22 4.49 12.24
C ALA A 118 0.11 4.63 12.98
N LEU A 119 0.12 4.46 14.31
CA LEU A 119 1.33 4.54 15.13
C LEU A 119 2.29 3.38 14.84
N THR A 120 1.77 2.15 14.66
CA THR A 120 2.59 0.97 14.33
C THR A 120 3.32 1.07 12.99
N ALA A 121 2.90 1.98 12.10
CA ALA A 121 3.64 2.25 10.87
C ALA A 121 5.00 2.92 11.14
N TYR A 122 5.12 3.66 12.26
CA TYR A 122 6.29 4.47 12.60
C TYR A 122 7.02 3.99 13.87
N ALA A 123 6.36 3.21 14.72
CA ALA A 123 6.88 2.77 16.01
C ALA A 123 6.74 1.25 16.16
N ARG A 124 7.71 0.62 16.83
CA ARG A 124 7.68 -0.83 17.08
C ARG A 124 7.04 -1.11 18.43
N VAL A 125 6.28 -2.21 18.51
CA VAL A 125 5.69 -2.68 19.78
C VAL A 125 6.77 -3.02 20.80
N SER A 126 7.91 -3.54 20.34
CA SER A 126 9.09 -3.84 21.16
C SER A 126 9.81 -2.60 21.71
N GLY A 127 9.43 -1.40 21.25
CA GLY A 127 10.13 -0.15 21.55
C GLY A 127 10.94 0.41 20.38
N GLY A 128 11.17 1.72 20.44
CA GLY A 128 11.85 2.50 19.40
C GLY A 128 11.02 2.66 18.12
N LEU A 129 11.65 3.25 17.11
CA LEU A 129 11.04 3.56 15.83
C LEU A 129 11.21 2.44 14.77
N SER A 130 10.23 2.35 13.87
CA SER A 130 10.38 1.59 12.63
C SER A 130 11.31 2.36 11.66
N GLN A 131 11.73 1.74 10.55
CA GLN A 131 12.52 2.48 9.54
C GLN A 131 11.75 3.70 9.00
N PRO A 132 10.45 3.61 8.65
CA PRO A 132 9.65 4.79 8.32
C PRO A 132 9.57 5.85 9.43
N GLY A 133 9.54 5.45 10.70
CA GLY A 133 9.57 6.40 11.83
C GLY A 133 10.90 7.14 11.91
N ASN A 134 11.99 6.41 11.79
CA ASN A 134 13.33 6.97 11.75
C ASN A 134 13.53 7.90 10.55
N ASP A 135 13.09 7.49 9.35
CA ASP A 135 13.14 8.34 8.15
C ASP A 135 12.35 9.64 8.30
N ARG A 136 11.26 9.60 9.05
CA ARG A 136 10.41 10.76 9.31
C ARG A 136 11.08 11.73 10.27
N LEU A 137 11.63 11.24 11.38
CA LEU A 137 12.26 12.10 12.39
C LEU A 137 13.64 12.60 11.97
N HIS A 138 14.45 11.75 11.33
CA HIS A 138 15.85 12.03 11.00
C HIS A 138 16.03 12.29 9.50
N LYS A 139 15.06 12.95 8.87
CA LYS A 139 15.05 13.17 7.41
C LYS A 139 16.32 13.89 6.92
N ASP A 140 16.84 14.82 7.72
CA ASP A 140 17.98 15.67 7.37
C ASP A 140 19.32 14.96 7.60
N GLU A 141 19.31 13.82 8.31
CA GLU A 141 20.46 12.95 8.55
C GLU A 141 20.55 11.81 7.52
N ARG A 142 19.60 11.72 6.58
CA ARG A 142 19.57 10.68 5.54
C ARG A 142 20.40 11.10 4.35
N ASN A 143 21.12 10.13 3.79
CA ASN A 143 21.80 10.29 2.52
C ASN A 143 20.79 10.53 1.39
N PRO A 144 21.12 11.37 0.40
CA PRO A 144 20.32 11.47 -0.81
C PRO A 144 20.34 10.13 -1.55
N LEU A 145 19.18 9.72 -2.06
CA LEU A 145 19.09 8.56 -2.96
C LEU A 145 19.82 8.88 -4.27
N THR A 146 20.83 8.09 -4.63
CA THR A 146 21.63 8.27 -5.85
C THR A 146 21.23 7.27 -6.94
N ASN A 147 21.62 7.54 -8.20
CA ASN A 147 21.41 6.58 -9.29
C ASN A 147 22.28 5.33 -9.12
N ALA A 148 23.48 5.44 -8.53
CA ALA A 148 24.35 4.30 -8.25
C ALA A 148 23.67 3.28 -7.32
N MET A 149 22.98 3.75 -6.28
CA MET A 149 22.21 2.89 -5.37
C MET A 149 21.04 2.19 -6.08
N LEU A 150 20.42 2.84 -7.06
CA LEU A 150 19.34 2.23 -7.84
C LEU A 150 19.88 1.13 -8.76
N VAL A 151 21.02 1.37 -9.41
CA VAL A 151 21.71 0.35 -10.23
C VAL A 151 22.19 -0.81 -9.37
N GLU A 152 22.73 -0.54 -8.17
CA GLU A 152 23.10 -1.59 -7.21
C GLU A 152 21.88 -2.48 -6.87
N TRP A 153 20.75 -1.88 -6.51
CA TRP A 153 19.52 -2.63 -6.24
C TRP A 153 19.00 -3.41 -7.45
N GLU A 154 19.09 -2.84 -8.66
CA GLU A 154 18.69 -3.52 -9.89
C GLU A 154 19.48 -4.79 -10.15
N ASN A 155 20.76 -4.79 -9.77
CA ASN A 155 21.67 -5.92 -9.95
C ASN A 155 21.54 -7.01 -8.88
N PHE A 156 20.76 -6.80 -7.82
CA PHE A 156 20.58 -7.81 -6.80
C PHE A 156 19.67 -8.94 -7.28
N SER A 157 20.09 -10.19 -7.02
CA SER A 157 19.21 -11.35 -7.09
C SER A 157 18.18 -11.31 -5.96
N ARG A 158 17.12 -12.12 -6.09
CA ARG A 158 16.10 -12.23 -5.04
C ARG A 158 16.68 -12.72 -3.72
N GLU A 159 17.62 -13.66 -3.78
CA GLU A 159 18.32 -14.22 -2.63
C GLU A 159 19.16 -13.15 -1.95
N GLN A 160 19.94 -12.38 -2.73
CA GLN A 160 20.73 -11.26 -2.20
C GLN A 160 19.86 -10.20 -1.52
N ILE A 161 18.66 -9.92 -2.06
CA ILE A 161 17.71 -9.00 -1.43
C ILE A 161 17.20 -9.55 -0.10
N ILE A 162 16.91 -10.84 -0.01
CA ILE A 162 16.47 -11.47 1.23
C ILE A 162 17.59 -11.40 2.27
N ASP A 163 18.83 -11.72 1.89
CA ASP A 163 20.00 -11.71 2.76
C ASP A 163 20.33 -10.29 3.26
N GLU A 164 20.15 -9.28 2.41
CA GLU A 164 20.28 -7.86 2.78
C GLU A 164 19.16 -7.41 3.73
N GLY A 165 18.12 -8.22 3.96
CA GLY A 165 16.98 -7.87 4.81
C GLY A 165 15.89 -7.06 4.08
N GLY A 166 15.82 -7.24 2.76
CA GLY A 166 14.90 -6.57 1.86
C GLY A 166 15.19 -5.08 1.71
N LEU A 167 14.18 -4.36 1.21
CA LEU A 167 14.26 -2.91 0.97
C LEU A 167 14.68 -2.12 2.23
N SER A 168 14.22 -2.57 3.39
CA SER A 168 14.52 -1.91 4.67
C SER A 168 15.96 -2.11 5.12
N GLY A 169 16.56 -3.26 4.81
CA GLY A 169 17.96 -3.51 5.14
C GLY A 169 18.91 -2.75 4.21
N PHE A 170 18.63 -2.74 2.90
CA PHE A 170 19.37 -1.93 1.94
C PHE A 170 19.27 -0.42 2.27
N ALA A 171 18.07 0.07 2.58
CA ALA A 171 17.88 1.46 2.99
C ALA A 171 18.71 1.82 4.24
N ARG A 172 18.82 0.88 5.20
CA ARG A 172 19.65 1.05 6.40
C ARG A 172 21.13 1.06 6.07
N LYS A 173 21.62 0.11 5.26
CA LYS A 173 23.01 0.01 4.81
C LYS A 173 23.49 1.31 4.15
N HIS A 174 22.66 1.91 3.31
CA HIS A 174 22.98 3.16 2.61
C HIS A 174 22.53 4.43 3.34
N ASN A 175 21.93 4.30 4.52
CA ASN A 175 21.32 5.41 5.28
C ASN A 175 20.40 6.30 4.41
N VAL A 176 19.59 5.70 3.54
CA VAL A 176 18.62 6.40 2.68
C VAL A 176 17.21 6.16 3.16
N SER A 177 16.27 7.03 2.77
CA SER A 177 14.87 6.79 3.09
C SER A 177 14.33 5.57 2.35
N VAL A 178 13.75 4.62 3.09
CA VAL A 178 13.05 3.44 2.54
C VAL A 178 11.86 3.86 1.67
N ARG A 179 11.20 4.97 2.03
CA ARG A 179 10.09 5.53 1.25
C ARG A 179 10.59 6.11 -0.07
N ALA A 180 11.70 6.85 -0.06
CA ALA A 180 12.27 7.40 -1.29
C ALA A 180 12.75 6.29 -2.24
N LEU A 181 13.41 5.26 -1.68
CA LEU A 181 13.86 4.09 -2.42
C LEU A 181 12.68 3.32 -3.03
N GLY A 182 11.65 3.03 -2.23
CA GLY A 182 10.46 2.27 -2.66
C GLY A 182 9.62 2.92 -3.77
N VAL A 183 9.83 4.20 -4.08
CA VAL A 183 9.25 4.84 -5.28
C VAL A 183 9.93 4.35 -6.55
N HIS A 184 11.23 4.06 -6.49
CA HIS A 184 12.09 3.83 -7.65
C HIS A 184 12.40 2.35 -7.87
N VAL A 185 12.18 1.49 -6.88
CA VAL A 185 12.53 0.06 -6.98
C VAL A 185 11.34 -0.84 -6.70
N ARG A 186 11.47 -2.13 -7.01
CA ARG A 186 10.48 -3.15 -6.64
C ARG A 186 10.98 -3.98 -5.46
N GLU A 187 10.05 -4.52 -4.69
CA GLU A 187 10.32 -5.23 -3.42
C GLU A 187 11.29 -6.42 -3.55
N TYR A 188 11.27 -7.13 -4.67
CA TYR A 188 12.11 -8.30 -4.91
C TYR A 188 13.07 -8.11 -6.09
N GLY A 189 13.53 -6.88 -6.30
CA GLY A 189 14.60 -6.57 -7.25
C GLY A 189 14.13 -5.88 -8.51
N GLY A 190 15.08 -5.24 -9.18
CA GLY A 190 14.83 -4.41 -10.35
C GLY A 190 14.17 -3.05 -10.04
N LEU A 191 14.11 -2.23 -11.07
CA LEU A 191 13.58 -0.87 -10.97
C LEU A 191 12.06 -0.81 -11.21
N SER A 192 11.41 0.10 -10.50
CA SER A 192 10.06 0.56 -10.83
C SER A 192 10.12 1.36 -12.14
N PRO A 193 8.99 1.61 -12.82
CA PRO A 193 8.99 2.48 -13.99
C PRO A 193 9.58 3.88 -13.70
N HIS A 194 9.38 4.39 -12.48
CA HIS A 194 9.99 5.64 -12.04
C HIS A 194 11.50 5.52 -11.84
N GLY A 195 11.99 4.40 -11.34
CA GLY A 195 13.43 4.13 -11.25
C GLY A 195 14.08 4.04 -12.62
N LEU A 196 13.48 3.29 -13.54
CA LEU A 196 13.99 3.14 -14.90
C LEU A 196 14.08 4.49 -15.62
N ASP A 197 13.04 5.33 -15.50
CA ASP A 197 13.05 6.67 -16.09
C ASP A 197 14.08 7.59 -15.45
N ARG A 198 14.40 7.40 -14.18
CA ARG A 198 15.41 8.19 -13.49
C ARG A 198 16.83 7.77 -13.85
N VAL A 199 17.08 6.46 -13.92
CA VAL A 199 18.40 5.89 -14.17
C VAL A 199 18.73 5.99 -15.66
N TYR A 200 17.83 5.57 -16.53
CA TYR A 200 18.03 5.44 -17.98
C TYR A 200 17.31 6.53 -18.78
N TRP A 201 17.22 7.74 -18.23
CA TRP A 201 16.42 8.82 -18.83
C TRP A 201 16.90 9.19 -20.25
N TYR A 202 18.20 9.11 -20.51
CA TYR A 202 18.83 9.44 -21.79
C TYR A 202 18.65 8.34 -22.84
N GLU A 203 18.25 7.13 -22.44
CA GLU A 203 17.96 6.00 -23.33
C GLU A 203 16.48 5.96 -23.75
N ARG A 204 15.69 6.92 -23.29
CA ARG A 204 14.27 7.04 -23.61
C ARG A 204 14.06 7.80 -24.91
N ASN A 205 13.12 7.29 -25.71
CA ASN A 205 12.65 7.96 -26.90
C ASN A 205 12.01 9.32 -26.53
N PRO A 206 12.18 10.34 -27.39
CA PRO A 206 11.43 11.58 -27.24
C PRO A 206 9.93 11.34 -27.42
N VAL A 207 9.10 12.12 -26.72
CA VAL A 207 7.67 12.12 -26.98
C VAL A 207 7.42 12.83 -28.31
N THR A 208 7.08 12.07 -29.36
CA THR A 208 6.81 12.59 -30.71
C THR A 208 5.32 12.89 -30.92
N ASN A 209 4.98 13.65 -31.97
CA ASN A 209 3.58 13.91 -32.31
C ASN A 209 2.85 12.63 -32.71
N ALA A 210 3.52 11.67 -33.36
CA ALA A 210 2.95 10.36 -33.69
C ALA A 210 2.49 9.62 -32.43
N ILE A 211 3.35 9.58 -31.39
CA ILE A 211 3.02 8.96 -30.09
C ILE A 211 1.82 9.67 -29.42
N LEU A 212 1.76 11.00 -29.50
CA LEU A 212 0.64 11.76 -28.96
C LEU A 212 -0.67 11.54 -29.73
N LYS A 213 -0.60 11.41 -31.07
CA LYS A 213 -1.76 11.07 -31.91
C LYS A 213 -2.27 9.67 -31.60
N GLU A 214 -1.37 8.69 -31.45
CA GLU A 214 -1.75 7.33 -31.03
C GLU A 214 -2.43 7.36 -29.66
N TRP A 215 -1.88 8.07 -28.67
CA TRP A 215 -2.54 8.20 -27.36
C TRP A 215 -3.92 8.85 -27.46
N LYS A 216 -4.06 9.92 -28.25
CA LYS A 216 -5.32 10.66 -28.44
C LYS A 216 -6.41 9.78 -29.08
N ALA A 217 -6.03 8.80 -29.88
CA ALA A 217 -6.94 7.86 -30.53
C ALA A 217 -7.42 6.73 -29.61
N LEU A 218 -6.78 6.52 -28.45
CA LEU A 218 -7.19 5.46 -27.54
C LEU A 218 -8.42 5.85 -26.71
N ASP A 219 -9.38 4.94 -26.60
CA ASP A 219 -10.47 5.05 -25.65
C ASP A 219 -10.05 4.61 -24.22
N LYS A 220 -10.92 4.85 -23.24
CA LYS A 220 -10.64 4.53 -21.82
C LYS A 220 -10.40 3.03 -21.59
N THR A 221 -11.09 2.16 -22.34
CA THR A 221 -10.99 0.70 -22.21
C THR A 221 -9.66 0.21 -22.75
N GLN A 222 -9.25 0.69 -23.93
CA GLN A 222 -7.95 0.40 -24.53
C GLN A 222 -6.80 0.87 -23.63
N ILE A 223 -6.92 2.05 -23.05
CA ILE A 223 -5.92 2.58 -22.10
C ILE A 223 -5.84 1.70 -20.86
N ALA A 224 -6.97 1.30 -20.27
CA ALA A 224 -6.99 0.43 -19.11
C ALA A 224 -6.35 -0.94 -19.41
N ASN A 225 -6.74 -1.55 -20.52
CA ASN A 225 -6.22 -2.85 -20.96
C ASN A 225 -4.71 -2.80 -21.27
N GLY A 226 -4.24 -1.67 -21.81
CA GLY A 226 -2.82 -1.42 -22.09
C GLY A 226 -1.97 -1.08 -20.86
N GLY A 227 -2.52 -1.11 -19.64
CA GLY A 227 -1.78 -0.76 -18.41
C GLY A 227 -1.62 0.75 -18.19
N GLY A 228 -2.50 1.56 -18.78
CA GLY A 228 -2.55 3.01 -18.64
C GLY A 228 -1.36 3.73 -19.28
N VAL A 229 -1.12 4.97 -18.83
CA VAL A 229 0.03 5.78 -19.27
C VAL A 229 1.36 5.05 -19.06
N VAL A 230 1.48 4.24 -18.00
CA VAL A 230 2.72 3.50 -17.69
C VAL A 230 2.97 2.41 -18.74
N GLY A 231 1.96 1.62 -19.08
CA GLY A 231 2.09 0.58 -20.10
C GLY A 231 2.32 1.17 -21.49
N PHE A 232 1.64 2.27 -21.83
CA PHE A 232 1.86 2.98 -23.08
C PHE A 232 3.27 3.59 -23.19
N ALA A 233 3.77 4.21 -22.11
CA ALA A 233 5.13 4.72 -22.07
C ALA A 233 6.17 3.62 -22.28
N ARG A 234 5.94 2.44 -21.66
CA ARG A 234 6.78 1.26 -21.84
C ARG A 234 6.75 0.76 -23.29
N LYS A 235 5.57 0.65 -23.92
CA LYS A 235 5.40 0.22 -25.31
C LYS A 235 6.24 1.07 -26.27
N HIS A 236 6.30 2.38 -26.03
CA HIS A 236 6.99 3.35 -26.88
C HIS A 236 8.41 3.69 -26.42
N ASN A 237 8.90 3.03 -25.37
CA ASN A 237 10.17 3.36 -24.69
C ASN A 237 10.34 4.87 -24.41
N VAL A 238 9.27 5.56 -24.01
CA VAL A 238 9.33 6.99 -23.64
C VAL A 238 9.31 7.14 -22.13
N ALA A 239 9.95 8.19 -21.62
CA ALA A 239 9.87 8.51 -20.19
C ALA A 239 8.43 8.85 -19.80
N ILE A 240 7.91 8.21 -18.75
CA ILE A 240 6.56 8.42 -18.20
C ILE A 240 6.39 9.88 -17.79
N PHE A 241 7.39 10.48 -17.17
CA PHE A 241 7.32 11.89 -16.76
C PHE A 241 7.18 12.82 -17.98
N ALA A 242 7.97 12.58 -19.03
CA ALA A 242 7.89 13.35 -20.27
C ALA A 242 6.51 13.18 -20.94
N LEU A 243 5.99 11.95 -21.00
CA LEU A 243 4.67 11.67 -21.58
C LEU A 243 3.55 12.33 -20.77
N ARG A 244 3.60 12.28 -19.43
CA ARG A 244 2.63 12.89 -18.52
C ARG A 244 2.54 14.41 -18.64
N ALA A 245 3.53 15.09 -19.23
CA ALA A 245 3.43 16.51 -19.53
C ALA A 245 2.37 16.81 -20.61
N TYR A 246 2.06 15.84 -21.48
CA TYR A 246 1.17 16.01 -22.62
C TYR A 246 -0.16 15.25 -22.46
N VAL A 247 -0.20 14.19 -21.65
CA VAL A 247 -1.36 13.29 -21.54
C VAL A 247 -1.88 13.15 -20.11
N ARG A 248 -3.15 12.74 -19.97
CA ARG A 248 -3.80 12.48 -18.66
C ARG A 248 -3.76 11.00 -18.31
N ALA A 249 -3.63 10.68 -17.02
CA ALA A 249 -3.58 9.30 -16.54
C ALA A 249 -4.85 8.49 -16.84
N SER A 250 -6.00 9.16 -16.87
CA SER A 250 -7.33 8.59 -17.13
C SER A 250 -7.73 8.56 -18.62
N GLY A 251 -6.79 8.90 -19.51
CA GLY A 251 -7.04 9.08 -20.94
C GLY A 251 -7.29 10.52 -21.35
N GLY A 252 -7.09 10.78 -22.65
CA GLY A 252 -7.16 12.10 -23.25
C GLY A 252 -5.88 12.95 -23.06
N MET A 253 -5.95 14.16 -23.61
CA MET A 253 -4.82 15.10 -23.71
C MET A 253 -4.85 16.15 -22.58
N ARG A 254 -3.67 16.67 -22.26
CA ARG A 254 -3.51 17.91 -21.48
C ARG A 254 -3.46 19.10 -22.45
N PRO A 255 -3.72 20.33 -21.97
CA PRO A 255 -3.63 21.53 -22.80
C PRO A 255 -2.31 21.64 -23.56
N ARG A 256 -1.18 21.30 -22.92
CA ARG A 256 0.14 21.27 -23.56
C ARG A 256 0.23 20.29 -24.73
N GLY A 257 -0.39 19.11 -24.60
CA GLY A 257 -0.45 18.11 -25.65
C GLY A 257 -1.35 18.52 -26.79
N ASP A 258 -2.53 19.07 -26.51
CA ASP A 258 -3.43 19.60 -27.54
C ASP A 258 -2.79 20.77 -28.29
N ALA A 259 -2.18 21.72 -27.58
CA ALA A 259 -1.47 22.85 -28.19
C ALA A 259 -0.30 22.39 -29.08
N ARG A 260 0.43 21.34 -28.68
CA ARG A 260 1.50 20.77 -29.48
C ARG A 260 0.98 20.14 -30.77
N LEU A 261 -0.12 19.39 -30.70
CA LEU A 261 -0.74 18.80 -31.90
C LEU A 261 -1.40 19.86 -32.80
N ALA A 262 -1.97 20.92 -32.23
CA ALA A 262 -2.57 22.01 -32.99
C ALA A 262 -1.54 22.81 -33.79
N LYS A 263 -0.32 23.01 -33.27
CA LYS A 263 0.78 23.67 -34.00
C LYS A 263 1.31 22.90 -35.21
N GLU A 264 1.03 21.60 -35.28
CA GLU A 264 1.43 20.75 -36.41
C GLU A 264 0.38 20.71 -37.52
N ALA A 265 -0.88 21.04 -37.22
CA ALA A 265 -1.89 21.22 -38.26
C ALA A 265 -1.51 22.52 -39.02
N PRO A 266 -1.22 22.46 -40.34
CA PRO A 266 -0.98 23.68 -41.09
C PRO A 266 -2.20 24.59 -40.94
N SER A 267 -1.95 25.89 -40.81
CA SER A 267 -2.99 26.92 -40.94
C SER A 267 -3.53 26.85 -42.36
N SER A 268 -4.56 26.04 -42.57
CA SER A 268 -5.31 25.99 -43.82
C SER A 268 -6.07 27.32 -43.95
N ALA A 269 -5.46 28.28 -44.63
CA ALA A 269 -6.13 29.44 -45.21
C ALA A 269 -6.12 29.26 -46.74
#